data_AF-A0A9J6FRJ5-F1
#
_entry.id   AF-A0A9J6FRJ5-F1
#
_cell.length_a   1.000
_cell.length_b   1.000
_cell.length_c   1.000
_cell.angle_alpha   90.00
_cell.angle_beta   90.00
_cell.angle_gamma   90.00
#
_symmetry.space_group_name_H-M   'P 1'
#
loop_
_entity.id
_entity.type
_entity.pdbx_description
1 polymer ?
#
loop_
_entity_poly.entity_id
_entity_poly.type
_entity_poly.pdbx_seq_one_letter_code
_entity_poly.pdbx_strand_id
1 'polypeptide(L)'
;MLSLVENCVDTFMEVLDQKTEKGVGVEMRNLFQKLSMDIIVRSAFGTETGIQRSQGDSAADTLMASILQSLGQYRNGWLMYFASNMHHTEHSKACFISYVVF
;
A
#
# COMPACT_ATOMS: atom_id res chain seq x y z
N MET A 1 13.76 -1.53 -4.82
CA MET A 1 12.35 -1.22 -5.15
C MET A 1 11.87 -2.02 -6.35
N LEU A 2 12.62 -2.02 -7.47
CA LEU A 2 12.35 -2.89 -8.63
C LEU A 2 12.07 -4.36 -8.26
N SER A 3 12.95 -4.99 -7.48
CA SER A 3 12.77 -6.39 -7.03
C SER A 3 11.50 -6.64 -6.20
N LEU A 4 11.02 -5.63 -5.47
CA LEU A 4 9.77 -5.75 -4.70
C LEU A 4 8.57 -5.73 -5.63
N VAL A 5 8.59 -4.82 -6.62
CA VAL A 5 7.54 -4.72 -7.63
C VAL A 5 7.50 -5.99 -8.49
N GLU A 6 8.66 -6.52 -8.90
CA GLU A 6 8.78 -7.79 -9.62
C GLU A 6 8.10 -8.93 -8.84
N ASN A 7 8.43 -9.11 -7.56
CA ASN A 7 7.82 -10.14 -6.72
C ASN A 7 6.29 -9.97 -6.58
N CYS A 8 5.80 -8.73 -6.49
CA CYS A 8 4.37 -8.45 -6.44
C CYS A 8 3.68 -8.80 -7.78
N VAL A 9 4.34 -8.54 -8.90
CA VAL A 9 3.84 -8.86 -10.25
C VAL A 9 3.86 -10.37 -10.50
N ASP A 10 4.89 -11.08 -10.06
CA ASP A 10 4.95 -12.54 -10.17
C ASP A 10 3.75 -13.19 -9.46
N THR A 11 3.46 -12.73 -8.23
CA THR A 11 2.26 -13.16 -7.50
C THR A 11 0.97 -12.82 -8.24
N PHE A 12 0.90 -11.65 -8.89
CA PHE A 12 -0.27 -11.25 -9.67
C PHE A 12 -0.50 -12.15 -10.88
N MET A 13 0.57 -12.51 -11.59
CA MET A 13 0.51 -13.42 -12.74
C MET A 13 0.07 -14.82 -12.32
N GLU A 14 0.58 -15.35 -11.20
CA GLU A 14 0.09 -16.63 -10.64
C GLU A 14 -1.41 -16.61 -10.34
N VAL A 15 -1.93 -15.51 -9.77
CA VAL A 15 -3.36 -15.36 -9.45
C VAL A 15 -4.20 -15.27 -10.72
N LEU A 16 -3.70 -14.58 -11.75
CA LEU A 16 -4.35 -14.48 -13.06
C LEU A 16 -4.42 -15.83 -13.75
N ASP A 17 -3.32 -16.58 -13.78
CA ASP A 17 -3.26 -17.90 -14.39
C ASP A 17 -4.26 -18.85 -13.72
N GLN A 18 -4.28 -18.89 -12.39
CA GLN A 18 -5.24 -19.71 -11.64
C GLN A 18 -6.71 -19.34 -11.90
N LYS A 19 -7.02 -18.05 -12.14
CA LYS A 19 -8.38 -17.62 -12.49
C LYS A 19 -8.75 -17.97 -13.93
N THR A 20 -7.79 -17.86 -14.83
CA THR A 20 -7.94 -18.18 -16.25
C THR A 20 -8.15 -19.68 -16.44
N GLU A 21 -7.37 -20.53 -15.75
CA GLU A 21 -7.54 -21.99 -15.76
C GLU A 21 -8.93 -22.44 -15.30
N LYS A 22 -9.54 -21.70 -14.37
CA LYS A 22 -10.89 -21.99 -13.86
C LYS A 22 -12.00 -21.51 -14.80
N GLY A 23 -11.67 -20.82 -15.89
CA GLY A 23 -12.64 -20.29 -16.85
C GLY A 23 -13.58 -19.23 -16.26
N VAL A 24 -13.19 -18.60 -15.15
CA VAL A 24 -14.02 -17.59 -14.45
C VAL A 24 -13.73 -16.22 -15.05
N GLY A 25 -14.79 -15.43 -15.29
CA GLY A 25 -14.65 -14.03 -15.69
C GLY A 25 -13.75 -13.26 -14.72
N VAL A 26 -12.75 -12.58 -15.27
CA VAL A 26 -11.76 -11.84 -14.47
C VAL A 26 -12.15 -10.37 -14.41
N GLU A 27 -12.38 -9.87 -13.19
CA GLU A 27 -12.57 -8.44 -12.95
C GLU A 27 -11.20 -7.80 -12.70
N MET A 28 -10.64 -7.15 -13.74
CA MET A 28 -9.28 -6.63 -13.70
C MET A 28 -9.10 -5.48 -12.72
N ARG A 29 -10.12 -4.65 -12.48
CA ARG A 29 -10.01 -3.52 -11.54
C ARG A 29 -9.66 -4.00 -10.14
N ASN A 30 -10.33 -5.04 -9.67
CA ASN A 30 -10.11 -5.68 -8.37
C ASN A 30 -8.70 -6.27 -8.27
N LEU A 31 -8.24 -6.99 -9.30
CA LEU A 31 -6.88 -7.54 -9.31
C LEU A 31 -5.80 -6.45 -9.28
N PHE A 32 -5.96 -5.40 -10.08
CA PHE A 32 -5.03 -4.25 -10.06
C PHE A 32 -5.08 -3.49 -8.74
N GLN A 33 -6.24 -3.38 -8.10
CA GLN A 33 -6.37 -2.77 -6.78
C GLN A 33 -5.59 -3.59 -5.73
N LYS A 34 -5.70 -4.93 -5.78
CA LYS A 34 -4.93 -5.83 -4.90
C LYS A 34 -3.43 -5.73 -5.15
N LEU A 35 -2.98 -5.70 -6.41
CA LEU A 35 -1.59 -5.52 -6.79
C LEU A 35 -1.03 -4.18 -6.27
N SER A 36 -1.74 -3.09 -6.53
CA SER A 36 -1.34 -1.74 -6.10
C SER A 36 -1.17 -1.69 -4.57
N MET A 37 -2.08 -2.33 -3.85
CA MET A 37 -1.98 -2.35 -2.39
C MET A 37 -0.79 -3.18 -1.90
N ASP A 38 -0.55 -4.34 -2.49
CA ASP A 38 0.58 -5.18 -2.08
C ASP A 38 1.92 -4.43 -2.26
N ILE A 39 2.05 -3.66 -3.35
CA ILE A 39 3.20 -2.78 -3.59
C ILE A 39 3.30 -1.69 -2.52
N ILE A 40 2.22 -0.96 -2.23
CA ILE A 40 2.22 0.12 -1.23
C ILE A 40 2.60 -0.43 0.15
N VAL A 41 1.99 -1.52 0.59
CA VAL A 41 2.19 -2.03 1.95
C VAL A 41 3.60 -2.58 2.15
N ARG A 42 4.09 -3.36 1.19
CA ARG A 42 5.46 -3.87 1.26
C ARG A 42 6.47 -2.74 1.16
N SER A 43 6.21 -1.70 0.37
CA SER A 43 7.12 -0.56 0.22
C SER A 43 7.14 0.37 1.43
N ALA A 44 5.96 0.68 2.00
CA ALA A 44 5.83 1.63 3.10
C ALA A 44 6.07 1.00 4.47
N PHE A 45 5.70 -0.28 4.65
CA PHE A 45 5.71 -0.94 5.96
C PHE A 45 6.58 -2.20 6.00
N GLY A 46 7.09 -2.67 4.87
CA GLY A 46 7.89 -3.91 4.82
C GLY A 46 7.09 -5.19 5.08
N THR A 47 5.75 -5.13 5.02
CA THR A 47 4.86 -6.24 5.40
C THR A 47 4.23 -6.90 4.18
N GLU A 48 4.26 -8.24 4.13
CA GLU A 48 3.53 -9.03 3.15
C GLU A 48 2.12 -9.38 3.66
N THR A 49 1.10 -9.09 2.87
CA THR A 49 -0.31 -9.17 3.31
C THR A 49 -1.09 -10.36 2.74
N GLY A 50 -0.58 -10.99 1.67
CA GLY A 50 -1.31 -12.03 0.95
C GLY A 50 -2.59 -11.55 0.26
N ILE A 51 -2.81 -10.23 0.16
CA ILE A 51 -4.04 -9.59 -0.34
C ILE A 51 -4.42 -10.05 -1.76
N GLN A 52 -3.42 -10.34 -2.60
CA GLN A 52 -3.63 -10.78 -3.98
C GLN A 52 -4.29 -12.17 -4.05
N ARG A 53 -4.01 -13.03 -3.07
CA ARG A 53 -4.53 -14.41 -3.00
C ARG A 53 -5.84 -14.52 -2.20
N SER A 54 -6.28 -13.44 -1.54
CA SER A 54 -7.51 -13.46 -0.73
C SER A 54 -8.76 -13.62 -1.59
N GLN A 55 -9.68 -14.49 -1.14
CA GLN A 55 -10.98 -14.66 -1.76
C GLN A 55 -11.98 -13.68 -1.13
N GLY A 56 -12.62 -12.84 -1.96
CA GLY A 56 -13.66 -11.90 -1.56
C GLY A 56 -13.22 -10.43 -1.51
N ASP A 57 -14.14 -9.55 -1.90
CA ASP A 57 -13.93 -8.09 -1.89
C ASP A 57 -13.92 -7.55 -0.45
N SER A 58 -14.69 -8.15 0.46
CA SER A 58 -14.74 -7.70 1.86
C SER A 58 -13.41 -7.84 2.59
N ALA A 59 -12.61 -8.86 2.24
CA ALA A 59 -11.26 -9.04 2.79
C ALA A 59 -10.32 -7.96 2.25
N ALA A 60 -10.44 -7.62 0.96
CA ALA A 60 -9.68 -6.53 0.38
C ALA A 60 -10.05 -5.19 1.01
N ASP A 61 -11.34 -4.91 1.16
CA ASP A 61 -11.87 -3.67 1.73
C ASP A 61 -11.50 -3.50 3.22
N THR A 62 -11.58 -4.58 3.99
CA THR A 62 -11.16 -4.56 5.41
C THR A 62 -9.67 -4.28 5.51
N LEU A 63 -8.86 -4.92 4.68
CA LEU A 63 -7.42 -4.69 4.66
C LEU A 63 -7.09 -3.27 4.16
N MET A 64 -7.84 -2.74 3.18
CA MET A 64 -7.75 -1.33 2.76
C MET A 64 -7.99 -0.39 3.94
N ALA A 65 -9.06 -0.63 4.71
CA ALA A 65 -9.40 0.20 5.85
C ALA A 65 -8.29 0.19 6.91
N SER A 66 -7.73 -0.99 7.22
CA SER A 66 -6.60 -1.13 8.15
C SER A 66 -5.34 -0.39 7.67
N ILE A 67 -5.02 -0.47 6.38
CA ILE A 67 -3.84 0.21 5.83
C ILE A 67 -4.03 1.72 5.80
N LEU A 68 -5.20 2.22 5.39
CA LEU A 68 -5.51 3.65 5.45
C LEU A 68 -5.43 4.17 6.89
N GLN A 69 -5.86 3.36 7.87
CA GLN A 69 -5.68 3.68 9.28
C GLN A 69 -4.21 3.72 9.68
N SER A 70 -3.38 2.73 9.30
CA SER A 70 -1.94 2.71 9.58
C SER A 70 -1.21 3.88 8.92
N LEU A 71 -1.56 4.23 7.68
CA LEU A 71 -1.04 5.42 6.98
C LEU A 71 -1.45 6.70 7.71
N GLY A 72 -2.70 6.78 8.19
CA GLY A 72 -3.17 7.90 9.01
C GLY A 72 -2.41 8.03 10.33
N GLN A 73 -2.16 6.91 11.02
CA GLN A 73 -1.37 6.88 12.25
C GLN A 73 0.09 7.29 12.00
N TYR A 74 0.71 6.76 10.95
CA TYR A 74 2.05 7.13 10.54
C TYR A 74 2.14 8.64 10.26
N ARG A 75 1.22 9.18 9.44
CA ARG A 75 1.11 10.62 9.17
C ARG A 75 0.99 11.44 10.45
N ASN A 76 0.10 11.04 11.35
CA ASN A 76 -0.14 11.78 12.60
C ASN A 76 1.08 11.70 13.54
N GLY A 77 1.78 10.57 13.59
CA GLY A 77 3.02 10.40 14.35
C GLY A 77 4.10 11.37 13.89
N TRP A 78 4.29 11.51 12.57
CA TRP A 78 5.20 12.51 12.00
C TRP A 78 4.77 13.94 12.32
N LEU A 79 3.49 14.26 12.15
CA LEU A 79 2.97 15.59 12.50
C LEU A 79 3.24 15.96 13.96
N MET A 80 3.04 15.01 14.88
CA MET A 80 3.33 15.22 16.31
C MET A 80 4.84 15.38 16.56
N TYR A 81 5.67 14.51 15.98
CA TYR A 81 7.13 14.62 16.09
C TYR A 81 7.63 15.98 15.62
N PHE A 82 7.13 16.46 14.48
CA PHE A 82 7.50 17.77 13.97
C PHE A 82 6.94 18.90 14.83
N ALA A 83 5.68 18.83 15.29
CA ALA A 83 5.10 19.84 16.17
C ALA A 83 5.89 19.99 17.49
N SER A 84 6.36 18.86 18.06
CA SER A 84 7.19 18.86 19.28
C SER A 84 8.60 19.39 19.03
N ASN A 85 9.16 19.19 17.83
CA ASN A 85 10.52 19.60 17.48
C ASN A 85 10.60 20.95 16.72
N MET A 86 9.46 21.57 16.37
CA MET A 86 9.39 22.81 15.60
C MET A 86 9.75 24.07 16.39
N HIS A 87 10.04 23.96 17.69
CA HIS A 87 10.49 25.08 18.52
C HIS A 87 11.95 25.52 18.22
N HIS A 88 12.68 24.84 17.33
CA HIS A 88 14.12 25.09 17.14
C HIS A 88 14.64 25.44 15.74
N THR A 89 13.89 25.28 14.64
CA THR A 89 14.48 25.62 13.31
C THR A 89 13.44 25.96 12.25
N GLU A 90 13.40 27.22 11.84
CA GLU A 90 12.52 27.73 10.77
C GLU A 90 12.85 27.23 9.36
N HIS A 91 14.06 26.73 9.12
CA HIS A 91 14.51 26.31 7.79
C HIS A 91 13.97 24.95 7.31
N SER A 92 13.43 24.11 8.20
CA SER A 92 12.95 22.77 7.83
C SER A 92 11.52 22.74 7.29
N LYS A 93 10.79 23.87 7.32
CA LYS A 93 9.35 23.97 7.02
C LYS A 93 9.02 23.75 5.53
N ALA A 94 9.93 24.12 4.62
CA ALA A 94 9.68 24.08 3.18
C ALA A 94 9.96 22.69 2.55
N CYS A 95 10.85 21.89 3.14
CA CYS A 95 11.35 20.67 2.50
C CYS A 95 10.36 19.50 2.57
N PHE A 96 9.51 19.43 3.61
CA PHE A 96 8.67 18.24 3.84
C PHE A 96 7.23 18.37 3.33
N ILE A 97 6.68 19.60 3.24
CA ILE A 97 5.35 19.82 2.62
C ILE A 97 5.36 19.39 1.16
N SER A 98 6.50 19.46 0.47
CA SER A 98 6.64 18.96 -0.91
C SER A 98 6.73 17.44 -1.02
N TYR A 99 7.09 16.72 0.04
CA TYR A 99 7.39 15.27 -0.02
C TYR A 99 6.23 14.36 0.43
N VAL A 100 5.22 14.92 1.10
CA VAL A 100 4.06 14.16 1.62
C VAL A 100 2.82 14.29 0.73
N VAL A 101 2.82 15.22 -0.22
CA VAL A 101 1.68 15.50 -1.12
C VAL A 101 1.83 14.82 -2.49
N PHE A 102 2.94 14.15 -2.76
CA PHE A 102 3.13 13.31 -3.94
C PHE A 102 3.34 11.85 -3.56
#